data_AF-A0A7C1VRG9-F1
#
_entry.id   AF-A0A7C1VRG9-F1
#
_cell.length_a   1.000
_cell.length_b   1.000
_cell.length_c   1.000
_cell.angle_alpha   90.00
_cell.angle_beta   90.00
_cell.angle_gamma   90.00
#
_symmetry.space_group_name_H-M   'P 1'
#
loop_
_entity.id
_entity.type
_entity.pdbx_description
1 polymer ?
#
loop_
_entity_poly.entity_id
_entity_poly.type
_entity_poly.pdbx_seq_one_letter_code
_entity_poly.pdbx_strand_id
1 'polypeptide(L)'
;MAEQGDAGSLCPMVETTGVCQILYTLYKHGEMLTSKLQRKLPISPETFYKARNILEEHGLIEVVPTASGKIKPYRLTEKGRKIAEQIQFLSTLTRKTD
;
A
#
# COMPACT_ATOMS: atom_id res chain seq x y z
N MET A 1 -24.18 31.35 3.86
CA MET A 1 -23.16 31.29 2.80
C MET A 1 -21.79 31.22 3.45
N ALA A 2 -20.87 30.52 2.78
CA ALA A 2 -19.50 30.16 3.15
C ALA A 2 -19.36 28.80 3.87
N GLU A 3 -18.94 27.85 3.06
CA GLU A 3 -18.82 26.41 3.26
C GLU A 3 -17.69 26.08 4.23
N GLN A 4 -18.01 25.32 5.28
CA GLN A 4 -17.00 24.59 6.05
C GLN A 4 -16.64 23.34 5.25
N GLY A 5 -15.51 23.42 4.55
CA GLY A 5 -14.91 22.30 3.86
C GLY A 5 -14.48 21.24 4.87
N ASP A 6 -15.26 20.16 4.91
CA ASP A 6 -14.88 18.90 5.53
C ASP A 6 -13.63 18.37 4.82
N ALA A 7 -12.46 18.72 5.35
CA ALA A 7 -11.19 18.05 5.04
C ALA A 7 -11.03 16.80 5.94
N GLY A 8 -12.14 16.15 6.31
CA GLY A 8 -12.26 15.09 7.31
C GLY A 8 -12.38 13.70 6.71
N SER A 9 -11.88 13.47 5.49
CA SER A 9 -11.88 12.13 4.87
C SER A 9 -10.56 11.79 4.18
N LEU A 10 -9.44 12.13 4.81
CA LEU A 10 -8.21 11.37 4.56
C LEU A 10 -8.41 10.02 5.23
N CYS A 11 -8.68 8.99 4.43
CA CYS A 11 -8.98 7.64 4.89
C CYS A 11 -8.06 7.22 6.05
N PRO A 12 -8.57 6.51 7.09
CA PRO A 12 -7.76 6.00 8.21
C PRO A 12 -6.63 5.04 7.79
N MET A 13 -6.49 4.74 6.49
CA MET A 13 -5.34 4.03 5.92
C MET A 13 -4.05 4.86 5.89
N VAL A 14 -4.12 6.20 5.92
CA VAL A 14 -2.92 7.06 5.86
C VAL A 14 -2.17 7.11 7.20
N GLU A 15 -2.87 6.90 8.32
CA GLU A 15 -2.25 6.88 9.66
C GLU A 15 -1.46 5.59 9.92
N THR A 16 -1.70 4.52 9.17
CA THR A 16 -0.86 3.31 9.24
C THR A 16 0.28 3.40 8.22
N THR A 17 1.39 4.00 8.66
CA THR A 17 2.65 4.15 7.88
C THR A 17 3.03 2.88 7.10
N GLY A 18 2.76 1.68 7.63
CA GLY A 18 3.03 0.41 6.94
C GLY A 18 2.17 0.11 5.71
N VAL A 19 0.89 0.52 5.70
CA VAL A 19 -0.07 0.21 4.62
C VAL A 19 0.31 0.94 3.33
N CYS A 20 0.52 2.25 3.43
CA CYS A 20 0.98 3.07 2.30
C CYS A 20 2.35 2.61 1.79
N GLN A 21 3.26 2.25 2.69
CA GLN A 21 4.59 1.77 2.30
C GLN A 21 4.55 0.44 1.53
N ILE A 22 3.72 -0.52 1.96
CA ILE A 22 3.55 -1.79 1.23
C ILE A 22 2.93 -1.51 -0.15
N LEU A 23 1.85 -0.74 -0.22
CA LEU A 23 1.17 -0.39 -1.48
C LEU A 23 2.12 0.27 -2.46
N TYR A 24 2.85 1.29 -2.01
CA TYR A 24 3.81 2.03 -2.83
C TYR A 24 4.94 1.13 -3.34
N THR A 25 5.46 0.26 -2.47
CA THR A 25 6.55 -0.66 -2.84
C THR A 25 6.11 -1.67 -3.89
N LEU A 26 4.92 -2.26 -3.72
CA LEU A 26 4.35 -3.19 -4.71
C LEU A 26 3.95 -2.47 -6.01
N TYR A 27 3.52 -1.22 -5.95
CA TYR A 27 3.24 -0.43 -7.15
C TYR A 27 4.50 -0.17 -7.97
N LYS A 28 5.61 0.19 -7.31
CA LYS A 28 6.88 0.50 -7.96
C LYS A 28 7.64 -0.74 -8.47
N HIS A 29 7.55 -1.85 -7.76
CA HIS A 29 8.35 -3.05 -8.03
C HIS A 29 7.56 -4.24 -8.56
N GLY A 30 6.22 -4.16 -8.59
CA GLY A 30 5.35 -5.26 -8.96
C GLY A 30 5.31 -6.35 -7.89
N GLU A 31 5.30 -7.60 -8.35
CA GLU A 31 5.12 -8.77 -7.48
C GLU A 31 6.35 -9.01 -6.61
N MET A 32 6.15 -9.22 -5.30
CA MET A 32 7.24 -9.41 -4.36
C MET A 32 6.95 -10.47 -3.32
N LEU A 33 8.00 -11.21 -2.95
CA LEU A 33 7.93 -12.16 -1.84
C LEU A 33 7.80 -11.43 -0.52
N THR A 34 7.06 -12.02 0.41
CA THR A 34 6.90 -11.50 1.78
C THR A 34 8.25 -11.15 2.40
N SER A 35 9.22 -12.07 2.34
CA SER A 35 10.55 -11.88 2.91
C SER A 35 11.33 -10.74 2.23
N LYS A 36 11.15 -10.55 0.92
CA LYS A 36 11.82 -9.47 0.17
C LYS A 36 11.16 -8.12 0.44
N LEU A 37 9.83 -8.11 0.56
CA LEU A 37 9.03 -6.94 0.87
C LEU A 37 9.34 -6.45 2.29
N GLN A 38 9.31 -7.34 3.28
CA GLN A 38 9.64 -7.03 4.67
C GLN A 38 11.06 -6.46 4.84
N ARG A 39 12.07 -7.00 4.13
CA ARG A 39 13.45 -6.48 4.18
C ARG A 39 13.61 -5.09 3.57
N LYS A 40 12.70 -4.69 2.68
CA LYS A 40 12.79 -3.43 1.94
C LYS A 40 12.08 -2.27 2.64
N LEU A 41 11.15 -2.62 3.52
CA LEU A 41 10.35 -1.65 4.25
C LEU A 41 11.02 -1.33 5.59
N PRO A 42 11.22 -0.04 5.93
CA PRO A 42 11.74 0.37 7.23
C PRO A 42 10.64 0.29 8.31
N ILE A 43 9.99 -0.87 8.47
CA ILE A 43 8.95 -1.10 9.48
C ILE A 43 9.20 -2.40 10.24
N SER A 44 8.77 -2.43 11.49
CA SER A 44 8.85 -3.64 12.32
C SER A 44 8.04 -4.80 11.72
N PRO A 45 8.43 -6.07 11.96
CA PRO A 45 7.69 -7.24 11.50
C PRO A 45 6.21 -7.21 11.90
N GLU A 46 5.92 -6.83 13.14
CA GLU A 46 4.54 -6.74 13.64
C GLU A 46 3.70 -5.73 12.85
N THR A 47 4.25 -4.53 12.60
CA THR A 47 3.60 -3.51 11.77
C THR A 47 3.41 -3.99 10.34
N PHE A 48 4.38 -4.73 9.79
CA PHE A 48 4.27 -5.33 8.46
C PHE A 48 3.09 -6.32 8.40
N TYR A 49 2.97 -7.24 9.36
CA TYR A 49 1.88 -8.21 9.37
C TYR A 49 0.52 -7.55 9.56
N LYS A 50 0.41 -6.57 10.45
CA LYS A 50 -0.83 -5.78 10.63
C LYS A 50 -1.23 -5.06 9.34
N ALA A 51 -0.29 -4.34 8.72
CA ALA A 51 -0.54 -3.61 7.49
C ALA A 51 -0.89 -4.54 6.32
N ARG A 52 -0.17 -5.67 6.19
CA ARG A 52 -0.48 -6.71 5.19
C ARG A 52 -1.89 -7.25 5.39
N ASN A 53 -2.29 -7.57 6.63
CA ASN A 53 -3.62 -8.11 6.90
C ASN A 53 -4.71 -7.13 6.48
N ILE A 54 -4.57 -5.85 6.85
CA ILE A 54 -5.48 -4.78 6.41
C ILE A 54 -5.55 -4.71 4.89
N LEU A 55 -4.41 -4.76 4.19
CA LEU A 55 -4.39 -4.72 2.73
C LEU A 55 -5.06 -5.93 2.08
N GLU A 56 -4.90 -7.11 2.66
CA GLU A 56 -5.48 -8.36 2.18
C GLU A 56 -7.00 -8.40 2.44
N GLU A 57 -7.44 -8.04 3.65
CA GLU A 57 -8.85 -7.95 4.05
C GLU A 57 -9.63 -6.94 3.18
N HIS A 58 -9.00 -5.81 2.84
CA HIS A 58 -9.62 -4.80 1.98
C HIS A 58 -9.51 -5.11 0.47
N GLY A 59 -8.90 -6.25 0.11
CA GLY A 59 -8.74 -6.70 -1.28
C GLY A 59 -7.81 -5.82 -2.11
N LEU A 60 -6.80 -5.22 -1.49
CA LEU A 60 -5.82 -4.34 -2.14
C LEU A 60 -4.57 -5.09 -2.60
N ILE A 61 -4.24 -6.19 -1.91
CA ILE A 61 -3.19 -7.13 -2.31
C ILE A 61 -3.75 -8.54 -2.39
N GLU A 62 -3.11 -9.37 -3.20
CA GLU A 62 -3.42 -10.79 -3.31
C GLU A 62 -2.13 -11.60 -3.41
N VAL A 63 -2.22 -12.89 -3.08
CA VAL A 63 -1.12 -13.84 -3.22
C VAL A 63 -1.26 -14.56 -4.56
N VAL A 64 -0.21 -14.48 -5.39
CA VAL A 64 -0.18 -15.20 -6.67
C VAL A 64 0.45 -16.57 -6.48
N PRO A 65 -0.18 -17.67 -6.91
CA PRO A 65 0.49 -18.95 -6.98
C PRO A 65 1.54 -18.92 -8.10
N THR A 66 2.80 -19.19 -7.76
CA THR A 66 3.84 -19.42 -8.80
C THR A 66 3.72 -20.83 -9.36
N ALA A 67 4.13 -21.05 -10.60
CA ALA A 67 4.10 -22.37 -11.26
C ALA A 67 4.87 -23.47 -10.50
N SER A 68 5.85 -23.07 -9.67
CA SER A 68 6.58 -24.01 -8.80
C SER A 68 5.86 -24.34 -7.48
N GLY A 69 4.75 -23.68 -7.13
CA GLY A 69 3.96 -23.87 -5.91
C GLY A 69 4.67 -23.52 -4.59
N LYS A 70 5.99 -23.41 -4.60
CA LYS A 70 6.85 -23.18 -3.43
C LYS A 70 6.85 -21.73 -2.95
N ILE A 71 6.50 -20.79 -3.81
CA ILE A 71 6.69 -19.36 -3.55
C ILE A 71 5.40 -18.60 -3.83
N LYS A 72 5.00 -17.77 -2.86
CA LYS A 72 3.75 -17.01 -2.83
C LYS A 72 4.05 -15.51 -2.82
N PRO A 73 4.37 -14.88 -3.96
CA PRO A 73 4.51 -13.44 -4.05
C PRO A 73 3.18 -12.72 -3.79
N TYR A 74 3.27 -11.55 -3.17
CA TYR A 74 2.19 -10.58 -3.10
C TYR A 74 2.21 -9.71 -4.35
N ARG A 75 1.02 -9.41 -4.89
CA ARG A 75 0.81 -8.40 -5.92
C ARG A 75 -0.31 -7.45 -5.54
N LEU A 76 -0.34 -6.28 -6.16
CA LEU A 76 -1.51 -5.40 -6.10
C LEU A 76 -2.64 -5.99 -6.94
N THR A 77 -3.85 -5.95 -6.38
CA THR A 77 -5.08 -6.14 -7.16
C THR A 77 -5.33 -4.90 -8.03
N GLU A 78 -6.33 -4.95 -8.92
CA GLU A 78 -6.74 -3.76 -9.68
C GLU A 78 -7.13 -2.60 -8.75
N LYS A 79 -7.86 -2.91 -7.66
CA LYS A 79 -8.25 -1.94 -6.64
C LYS A 79 -7.03 -1.36 -5.93
N GLY A 80 -6.09 -2.20 -5.52
CA GLY A 80 -4.84 -1.77 -4.89
C GLY A 80 -3.99 -0.87 -5.79
N ARG A 81 -3.96 -1.17 -7.09
CA ARG A 81 -3.24 -0.35 -8.09
C ARG A 81 -3.83 1.05 -8.22
N LYS A 82 -5.16 1.17 -8.33
CA LYS A 82 -5.85 2.47 -8.41
C LYS A 82 -5.58 3.34 -7.17
N ILE A 83 -5.60 2.73 -5.98
CA ILE A 83 -5.29 3.46 -4.74
C ILE A 83 -3.81 3.87 -4.69
N ALA A 84 -2.89 2.97 -5.03
CA ALA A 84 -1.47 3.28 -5.04
C ALA A 84 -1.12 4.41 -6.04
N GLU A 85 -1.80 4.46 -7.19
CA GLU A 85 -1.67 5.54 -8.16
C GLU A 85 -2.15 6.89 -7.61
N GLN A 86 -3.28 6.92 -6.90
CA GLN A 86 -3.74 8.13 -6.21
C GLN A 86 -2.78 8.57 -5.12
N ILE A 87 -2.23 7.65 -4.33
CA ILE A 87 -1.21 7.94 -3.31
C ILE A 87 0.04 8.55 -3.96
N GLN A 88 0.50 7.97 -5.08
CA GLN A 88 1.63 8.48 -5.85
C GLN A 88 1.35 9.90 -6.37
N PHE A 89 0.17 10.13 -6.94
CA PHE A 89 -0.24 11.45 -7.43
C PHE A 89 -0.26 12.50 -6.32
N LEU A 90 -0.91 12.20 -5.18
CA LEU A 90 -0.93 13.09 -4.02
C LEU A 90 0.49 13.37 -3.49
N SER A 91 1.36 12.36 -3.47
CA SER A 91 2.76 12.51 -3.06
C SER A 91 3.58 13.41 -4.01
N THR A 92 3.19 13.53 -5.27
CA THR A 92 3.83 14.44 -6.23
C THR A 92 3.33 15.87 -6.12
N LEU A 93 2.07 16.07 -5.74
CA LEU A 93 1.48 17.40 -5.53
C LEU A 93 2.04 18.09 -4.28
N THR A 94 2.24 17.35 -3.19
CA THR A 94 2.82 17.87 -1.95
C THR A 94 4.29 18.29 -2.07
N ARG A 95 5.01 17.86 -3.11
CA ARG A 95 6.39 18.29 -3.39
C ARG A 95 6.50 19.56 -4.23
N LYS A 96 5.38 20.07 -4.78
CA LYS A 96 5.37 21.22 -5.69
C LYS A 96 4.98 22.53 -5.00
N THR A 97 4.98 22.53 -3.67
CA THR A 97 4.72 23.71 -2.83
C THR A 97 5.95 23.96 -1.96
N ASP A 98 7.07 24.28 -2.59
CA ASP A 98 8.19 25.00 -1.99
C ASP A 98 8.61 26.12 -2.97
#